data_AF-A0AAW9BCQ0-F1
#
_entry.id   AF-A0AAW9BCQ0-F1
#
_cell.length_a   1.000
_cell.length_b   1.000
_cell.length_c   1.000
_cell.angle_alpha   90.00
_cell.angle_beta   90.00
_cell.angle_gamma   90.00
#
_symmetry.space_group_name_H-M   'P 1'
#
loop_
_entity.id
_entity.type
_entity.pdbx_description
1 polymer ?
#
loop_
_entity_poly.entity_id
_entity_poly.type
_entity_poly.pdbx_seq_one_letter_code
_entity_poly.pdbx_strand_id
1 'polypeptide(L)'
;MSYRVTLLNATGALSPVADYLYEQLNSLSLQLADHFELTNIDVTISPFGHGDAPQSGIGGYCLSPYRVEVLLDTQRTDIKTVIENELAAVLAHELHHLFRMRAGENGLTLGAVLIMEGLACHFERQVNGGIIPSLFELIKD
;
A
#
# COMPACT_ATOMS: atom_id res chain seq x y z
N MET A 1 14.15 0.13 13.96
CA MET A 1 13.53 0.31 12.63
C MET A 1 14.00 1.62 12.03
N SER A 2 14.43 1.62 10.77
CA SER A 2 14.55 2.82 9.94
C SER A 2 13.45 2.81 8.87
N TYR A 3 12.22 2.66 9.37
CA TYR A 3 10.97 2.76 8.61
C TYR A 3 10.41 4.16 8.84
N ARG A 4 10.21 4.93 7.78
CA ARG A 4 9.79 6.33 7.88
C ARG A 4 8.57 6.59 7.01
N VAL A 5 7.53 7.11 7.64
CA VAL A 5 6.33 7.59 6.95
C VAL A 5 6.47 9.08 6.65
N THR A 6 6.12 9.49 5.43
CA THR A 6 6.03 10.91 5.04
C THR A 6 4.74 11.17 4.27
N LEU A 7 3.89 12.07 4.78
CA LEU A 7 2.72 12.55 4.06
C LEU A 7 3.12 13.68 3.09
N LEU A 8 2.91 13.49 1.80
CA LEU A 8 3.13 14.48 0.74
C LEU A 8 1.97 15.48 0.70
N ASN A 9 1.83 16.27 1.77
CA ASN A 9 0.64 17.07 2.07
C ASN A 9 0.79 18.58 1.81
N ALA A 10 1.58 19.00 0.82
CA ALA A 10 1.80 20.42 0.53
C ALA A 10 0.50 21.16 0.14
N THR A 11 -0.48 20.46 -0.42
CA THR A 11 -1.81 21.00 -0.78
C THR A 11 -2.78 21.06 0.39
N GLY A 12 -2.44 20.44 1.52
CA GLY A 12 -3.33 20.28 2.67
C GLY A 12 -4.40 19.19 2.51
N ALA A 13 -4.45 18.47 1.39
CA ALA A 13 -5.50 17.49 1.08
C ALA A 13 -5.55 16.29 2.06
N LEU A 14 -4.42 15.90 2.65
CA LEU A 14 -4.34 14.81 3.64
C LEU A 14 -4.55 15.30 5.07
N SER A 15 -4.54 16.63 5.31
CA SER A 15 -4.64 17.20 6.66
C SER A 15 -5.84 16.69 7.46
N PRO A 16 -7.05 16.51 6.88
CA PRO A 16 -8.21 16.01 7.62
C PRO A 16 -8.05 14.60 8.19
N VAL A 17 -7.11 13.80 7.67
CA VAL A 17 -6.87 12.41 8.07
C VAL A 17 -5.43 12.14 8.50
N ALA A 18 -4.59 13.18 8.63
CA ALA A 18 -3.15 13.03 8.83
C ALA A 18 -2.82 12.27 10.12
N ASP A 19 -3.39 12.66 11.26
CA ASP A 19 -3.14 11.99 12.54
C ASP A 19 -3.62 10.54 12.50
N TYR A 20 -4.80 10.32 11.92
CA TYR A 20 -5.37 9.00 11.74
C TYR A 20 -4.48 8.09 10.87
N LEU A 21 -3.93 8.62 9.78
CA LEU A 21 -2.99 7.89 8.92
C LEU A 21 -1.72 7.49 9.68
N TYR A 22 -1.14 8.39 10.46
CA TYR A 22 0.03 8.06 11.26
C TYR A 22 -0.27 6.96 12.28
N GLU A 23 -1.42 7.01 12.96
CA GLU A 23 -1.84 5.95 13.88
C GLU A 23 -1.97 4.59 13.18
N GLN A 24 -2.69 4.55 12.05
CA GLN A 24 -2.89 3.31 11.29
C GLN A 24 -1.56 2.76 10.73
N LEU A 25 -0.71 3.62 10.15
CA LEU A 25 0.59 3.22 9.60
C LEU A 25 1.57 2.76 10.67
N ASN A 26 1.56 3.38 11.85
CA ASN A 26 2.39 2.94 12.98
C ASN A 26 1.93 1.57 13.46
N SER A 27 0.63 1.38 13.67
CA SER A 27 0.06 0.08 14.07
C SER A 27 0.40 -1.02 13.04
N LEU A 28 0.16 -0.73 11.77
CA LEU A 28 0.43 -1.64 10.67
C LEU A 28 1.93 -1.97 10.53
N SER A 29 2.82 -1.01 10.80
CA SER A 29 4.27 -1.26 10.77
C SER A 29 4.72 -2.27 11.82
N LEU A 30 4.06 -2.32 12.99
CA LEU A 30 4.35 -3.31 14.03
C LEU A 30 3.93 -4.71 13.56
N GLN A 31 2.76 -4.82 12.92
CA GLN A 31 2.30 -6.09 12.35
C GLN A 31 3.19 -6.57 11.21
N LEU A 32 3.60 -5.67 10.31
CA LEU A 32 4.46 -6.01 9.17
C LEU A 32 5.89 -6.39 9.59
N ALA A 33 6.35 -5.93 10.76
CA ALA A 33 7.65 -6.30 11.30
C ALA A 33 7.76 -7.80 11.66
N ASP A 34 6.63 -8.49 11.82
CA ASP A 34 6.61 -9.95 12.01
C ASP A 34 6.92 -10.72 10.72
N HIS A 35 6.77 -10.07 9.56
CA HIS A 35 6.99 -10.68 8.24
C HIS A 35 8.27 -10.17 7.57
N PHE A 36 8.67 -8.93 7.84
CA PHE A 36 9.76 -8.26 7.15
C PHE A 36 10.69 -7.50 8.08
N GLU A 37 11.98 -7.48 7.74
CA GLU A 37 12.93 -6.54 8.34
C GLU A 37 12.74 -5.13 7.75
N LEU A 38 11.89 -4.32 8.40
CA LEU A 38 11.57 -2.94 8.00
C LEU A 38 12.72 -1.94 8.25
N THR A 39 13.85 -2.18 7.59
CA THR A 39 15.07 -1.38 7.66
C THR A 39 15.28 -0.63 6.33
N ASN A 40 15.54 0.68 6.42
CA ASN A 40 15.80 1.61 5.33
C ASN A 40 14.66 1.66 4.31
N ILE A 41 13.44 1.88 4.82
CA ILE A 41 12.22 1.95 3.99
C ILE A 41 11.54 3.29 4.23
N ASP A 42 11.32 4.04 3.16
CA ASP A 42 10.44 5.19 3.15
C ASP A 42 9.06 4.78 2.62
N VAL A 43 8.02 5.17 3.35
CA VAL A 43 6.61 5.07 2.92
C VAL A 43 6.10 6.47 2.70
N THR A 44 5.81 6.81 1.45
CA THR A 44 5.18 8.10 1.11
C THR A 44 3.68 7.92 0.93
N ILE A 45 2.90 8.88 1.46
CA ILE A 45 1.45 8.93 1.24
C ILE A 45 1.14 10.19 0.43
N SER A 46 0.45 10.05 -0.69
CA SER A 46 0.05 11.18 -1.54
C SER A 46 -1.45 11.15 -1.86
N PRO A 47 -2.08 12.30 -2.11
CA PRO A 47 -3.39 12.30 -2.74
C PRO A 47 -3.29 11.79 -4.18
N PHE A 48 -4.34 11.15 -4.70
CA PHE A 48 -4.50 10.96 -6.15
C PHE A 48 -4.64 12.32 -6.86
N GLY A 49 -4.26 12.35 -8.14
CA GLY A 49 -4.66 13.43 -9.04
C GLY A 49 -6.18 13.45 -9.25
N HIS A 50 -6.71 14.59 -9.68
CA HIS A 50 -8.15 14.74 -9.84
C HIS A 50 -8.67 13.84 -10.97
N GLY A 51 -9.54 12.88 -10.63
CA GLY A 51 -10.10 11.91 -11.57
C GLY A 51 -9.26 10.65 -11.77
N ASP A 52 -8.12 10.52 -11.09
CA ASP A 52 -7.19 9.39 -11.27
C ASP A 52 -7.44 8.24 -10.29
N ALA A 53 -8.26 8.46 -9.26
CA ALA A 53 -8.48 7.48 -8.21
C ALA A 53 -9.25 6.25 -8.71
N PRO A 54 -8.83 5.03 -8.35
CA PRO A 54 -9.63 3.83 -8.57
C PRO A 54 -10.90 3.85 -7.71
N GLN A 55 -11.87 3.00 -8.03
CA GLN A 55 -13.11 2.89 -7.25
C GLN A 55 -12.88 2.52 -5.78
N SER A 56 -11.81 1.78 -5.47
CA SER A 56 -11.38 1.47 -4.09
C SER A 56 -10.97 2.71 -3.29
N GLY A 57 -10.64 3.82 -3.95
CA GLY A 57 -10.18 5.06 -3.32
C GLY A 57 -8.73 5.01 -2.80
N ILE A 58 -8.01 3.92 -3.06
CA ILE A 58 -6.64 3.69 -2.61
C ILE A 58 -5.87 2.86 -3.63
N GLY A 59 -4.57 3.13 -3.77
CA GLY A 59 -3.65 2.36 -4.59
C GLY A 59 -2.22 2.48 -4.07
N GLY A 60 -1.30 1.73 -4.68
CA GLY A 60 0.09 1.68 -4.24
C GLY A 60 1.07 1.51 -5.41
N TYR A 61 2.32 1.88 -5.14
CA TYR A 61 3.46 1.61 -6.01
C TYR A 61 4.72 1.30 -5.20
N CYS A 62 5.42 0.24 -5.57
CA CYS A 62 6.82 0.03 -5.21
C CYS A 62 7.74 0.79 -6.18
N LEU A 63 8.25 1.95 -5.74
CA LEU A 63 9.07 2.84 -6.57
C LEU A 63 10.55 2.43 -6.63
N SER A 64 11.04 1.77 -5.59
CA SER A 64 12.44 1.30 -5.50
C SER A 64 12.59 0.25 -4.39
N PRO A 65 13.77 -0.39 -4.25
CA PRO A 65 14.04 -1.29 -3.12
C PRO A 65 14.03 -0.60 -1.75
N TYR A 66 13.78 0.71 -1.67
CA TYR A 66 13.81 1.49 -0.43
C TYR A 66 12.60 2.42 -0.28
N ARG A 67 11.66 2.44 -1.24
CA ARG A 67 10.52 3.34 -1.20
C ARG A 67 9.27 2.71 -1.80
N VAL A 68 8.19 2.76 -1.02
CA VAL A 68 6.82 2.51 -1.50
C VAL A 68 6.01 3.80 -1.37
N GLU A 69 5.01 3.95 -2.22
CA GLU A 69 4.07 5.05 -2.21
C GLU A 69 2.64 4.50 -2.14
N VAL A 70 1.81 5.08 -1.27
CA VAL A 70 0.37 4.81 -1.20
C VAL A 70 -0.37 6.07 -1.59
N LEU A 71 -1.36 5.93 -2.47
CA LEU A 71 -2.20 7.01 -2.94
C LEU A 71 -3.60 6.90 -2.35
N LEU A 72 -4.17 8.03 -1.94
CA LEU A 72 -5.50 8.10 -1.35
C LEU A 72 -6.38 9.10 -2.10
N ASP A 73 -7.63 8.74 -2.32
CA ASP A 73 -8.63 9.65 -2.83
C ASP A 73 -9.17 10.52 -1.67
N THR A 74 -8.55 11.68 -1.51
CA THR A 74 -8.88 12.65 -0.46
C THR A 74 -10.21 13.36 -0.68
N GLN A 75 -10.88 13.17 -1.82
CA GLN A 75 -12.18 13.78 -2.10
C GLN A 75 -13.35 12.94 -1.58
N ARG A 76 -13.07 11.72 -1.11
CA ARG A 76 -14.09 10.80 -0.61
C ARG A 76 -14.55 11.15 0.80
N THR A 77 -15.86 11.00 1.01
CA THR A 77 -16.47 11.15 2.35
C THR A 77 -16.19 9.96 3.27
N ASP A 78 -15.92 8.78 2.70
CA ASP A 78 -15.63 7.53 3.40
C ASP A 78 -14.13 7.22 3.51
N ILE A 79 -13.24 8.20 3.30
CA ILE A 79 -11.78 7.99 3.28
C ILE A 79 -11.24 7.23 4.51
N LYS A 80 -11.77 7.47 5.71
CA LYS A 80 -11.32 6.74 6.91
C LYS A 80 -11.65 5.25 6.82
N THR A 81 -12.83 4.90 6.31
CA THR A 81 -13.23 3.52 6.07
C THR A 81 -12.40 2.88 4.97
N VAL A 82 -12.05 3.62 3.92
CA VAL A 82 -11.09 3.15 2.89
C VAL A 82 -9.74 2.83 3.54
N ILE A 83 -9.22 3.72 4.39
CA ILE A 83 -7.96 3.49 5.11
C ILE A 83 -8.07 2.24 6.00
N GLU A 84 -9.15 2.09 6.76
CA GLU A 84 -9.38 0.94 7.67
C GLU A 84 -9.39 -0.39 6.93
N ASN A 85 -10.04 -0.43 5.77
CA ASN A 85 -10.30 -1.68 5.07
C ASN A 85 -9.16 -2.08 4.13
N GLU A 86 -8.49 -1.11 3.52
CA GLU A 86 -7.64 -1.38 2.35
C GLU A 86 -6.14 -1.09 2.59
N LEU A 87 -5.80 -0.20 3.54
CA LEU A 87 -4.41 0.24 3.73
C LEU A 87 -3.46 -0.94 4.03
N ALA A 88 -3.91 -1.88 4.86
CA ALA A 88 -3.14 -3.07 5.21
C ALA A 88 -2.80 -3.91 3.99
N ALA A 89 -3.78 -4.15 3.12
CA ALA A 89 -3.60 -4.95 1.91
C ALA A 89 -2.66 -4.25 0.94
N VAL A 90 -2.94 -2.99 0.61
CA VAL A 90 -2.14 -2.21 -0.35
C VAL A 90 -0.70 -2.07 0.12
N LEU A 91 -0.46 -1.71 1.38
CA LEU A 91 0.92 -1.55 1.86
C LEU A 91 1.67 -2.87 1.91
N ALA A 92 1.02 -3.97 2.32
CA ALA A 92 1.63 -5.30 2.32
C ALA A 92 2.00 -5.75 0.91
N HIS A 93 1.14 -5.49 -0.07
CA HIS A 93 1.39 -5.76 -1.49
C HIS A 93 2.65 -5.04 -1.98
N GLU A 94 2.73 -3.73 -1.78
CA GLU A 94 3.87 -2.95 -2.27
C GLU A 94 5.18 -3.26 -1.54
N LEU A 95 5.10 -3.55 -0.24
CA LEU A 95 6.28 -4.00 0.51
C LEU A 95 6.77 -5.35 0.03
N HIS A 96 5.87 -6.26 -0.34
CA HIS A 96 6.24 -7.52 -0.94
C HIS A 96 7.03 -7.32 -2.24
N HIS A 97 6.58 -6.41 -3.11
CA HIS A 97 7.35 -6.01 -4.30
C HIS A 97 8.71 -5.40 -3.95
N LEU A 98 8.77 -4.53 -2.93
CA LEU A 98 10.02 -3.92 -2.47
C LEU A 98 11.05 -4.97 -2.03
N PHE A 99 10.65 -5.96 -1.23
CA PHE A 99 11.56 -7.00 -0.76
C PHE A 99 12.00 -7.96 -1.87
N ARG A 100 11.13 -8.24 -2.86
CA ARG A 100 11.53 -8.96 -4.07
C ARG A 100 12.56 -8.19 -4.88
N MET A 101 12.38 -6.88 -5.03
CA MET A 101 13.34 -6.02 -5.71
C MET A 101 14.69 -5.99 -4.98
N ARG A 102 14.70 -5.98 -3.64
CA ARG A 102 15.93 -6.14 -2.82
C ARG A 102 16.63 -7.47 -3.07
N ALA A 103 15.87 -8.54 -3.31
CA ALA A 103 16.40 -9.85 -3.67
C ALA A 103 16.90 -9.93 -5.13
N GLY A 104 16.74 -8.87 -5.93
CA GLY A 104 17.13 -8.83 -7.34
C GLY A 104 16.08 -9.40 -8.31
N GLU A 105 14.83 -9.57 -7.85
CA GLU A 105 13.75 -10.15 -8.65
C GLU A 105 12.86 -9.05 -9.24
N ASN A 106 13.00 -8.77 -10.55
CA ASN A 106 12.39 -7.60 -11.19
C ASN A 106 11.45 -7.94 -12.38
N GLY A 107 11.02 -9.20 -12.54
CA GLY A 107 10.02 -9.61 -13.55
C GLY A 107 10.36 -9.29 -15.01
N LEU A 108 11.20 -10.10 -15.66
CA LEU A 108 11.66 -9.82 -17.04
C LEU A 108 10.68 -10.29 -18.13
N THR A 109 9.66 -11.08 -17.79
CA THR A 109 8.68 -11.62 -18.73
C THR A 109 7.27 -11.48 -18.17
N LEU A 110 6.25 -11.49 -19.04
CA LEU A 110 4.84 -11.45 -18.60
C LEU A 110 4.51 -12.58 -17.62
N GLY A 111 5.00 -13.80 -17.87
CA GLY A 111 4.81 -14.93 -16.96
C GLY A 111 5.46 -14.70 -15.59
N ALA A 112 6.66 -14.11 -15.56
CA ALA A 112 7.29 -13.74 -14.30
C ALA A 112 6.48 -12.68 -13.56
N VAL A 113 6.01 -11.64 -14.26
CA VAL A 113 5.16 -10.58 -13.68
C VAL A 113 3.88 -11.17 -13.08
N LEU A 114 3.16 -12.04 -13.81
CA LEU A 114 1.96 -12.71 -13.29
C LEU A 114 2.22 -13.48 -11.99
N ILE A 115 3.37 -14.18 -11.89
CA ILE A 115 3.76 -14.88 -10.67
C ILE A 115 4.04 -13.88 -9.54
N MET A 116 4.77 -12.79 -9.83
CA MET A 116 5.09 -11.79 -8.81
C MET A 116 3.85 -11.09 -8.26
N GLU A 117 2.95 -10.65 -9.13
CA GLU A 117 1.67 -10.05 -8.74
C GLU A 117 0.81 -11.05 -7.96
N GLY A 118 0.75 -12.31 -8.42
CA GLY A 118 0.02 -13.37 -7.71
C GLY A 118 0.57 -13.63 -6.30
N LEU A 119 1.88 -13.60 -6.12
CA LEU A 119 2.51 -13.74 -4.80
C LEU A 119 2.26 -12.52 -3.91
N ALA A 120 2.30 -11.31 -4.46
CA ALA A 120 1.96 -10.10 -3.71
C ALA A 120 0.49 -10.11 -3.27
N CYS A 121 -0.43 -10.45 -4.18
CA CYS A 121 -1.86 -10.67 -3.88
C CYS A 121 -2.10 -11.80 -2.87
N HIS A 122 -1.24 -12.81 -2.83
CA HIS A 122 -1.33 -13.85 -1.81
C HIS A 122 -0.86 -13.34 -0.44
N PHE A 123 0.26 -12.60 -0.41
CA PHE A 123 0.86 -12.07 0.81
C PHE A 123 -0.02 -11.01 1.48
N GLU A 124 -0.60 -10.08 0.73
CA GLU A 124 -1.47 -9.04 1.28
C GLU A 124 -2.64 -9.62 2.09
N ARG A 125 -3.15 -10.78 1.67
CA ARG A 125 -4.23 -11.49 2.36
C ARG A 125 -3.80 -12.08 3.70
N GLN A 126 -2.52 -12.35 3.89
CA GLN A 126 -2.00 -12.78 5.19
C GLN A 126 -2.01 -11.63 6.20
N VAL A 127 -1.87 -10.39 5.72
CA VAL A 127 -1.81 -9.18 6.56
C VAL A 127 -3.20 -8.60 6.82
N ASN A 128 -4.11 -8.61 5.84
CA ASN A 128 -5.45 -8.03 5.98
C ASN A 128 -6.52 -8.97 6.61
N GLY A 129 -6.10 -10.10 7.18
CA GLY A 129 -7.03 -11.07 7.79
C GLY A 129 -7.75 -11.99 6.79
N GLY A 130 -7.20 -12.17 5.59
CA GLY A 130 -7.72 -13.08 4.56
C GLY A 130 -8.81 -12.48 3.68
N ILE A 131 -9.09 -11.18 3.83
CA ILE A 131 -10.13 -10.47 3.08
C ILE A 131 -9.65 -10.30 1.62
N ILE A 132 -10.56 -10.47 0.67
CA ILE A 132 -10.27 -10.18 -0.74
C ILE A 132 -10.36 -8.65 -0.92
N PRO A 133 -9.32 -7.96 -1.44
CA PRO A 133 -9.40 -6.52 -1.66
C PRO A 133 -10.57 -6.10 -2.53
N SER A 134 -11.10 -4.91 -2.29
CA SER A 134 -12.26 -4.40 -3.04
C SER A 134 -12.02 -4.28 -4.55
N LEU A 135 -10.75 -4.15 -4.96
CA LEU A 135 -10.34 -4.14 -6.37
C LEU A 135 -10.88 -5.34 -7.16
N PHE A 136 -11.00 -6.50 -6.54
CA PHE A 136 -11.45 -7.73 -7.20
C PHE A 136 -12.97 -7.94 -7.18
N GLU A 137 -13.74 -7.07 -6.50
CA GLU A 137 -15.19 -7.28 -6.37
C GLU A 137 -15.95 -7.22 -7.70
N LEU A 138 -15.44 -6.43 -8.65
CA LEU A 138 -16.04 -6.28 -9.97
C LEU A 138 -15.71 -7.44 -10.92
N ILE A 139 -14.87 -8.38 -10.49
CA ILE A 139 -14.43 -9.55 -11.25
C ILE A 139 -15.02 -10.84 -10.63
N LYS A 140 -16.01 -10.72 -9.74
CA LYS A 140 -16.77 -11.87 -9.23
C LYS A 140 -17.71 -12.34 -10.34
N ASP A 141 -17.51 -13.59 -10.81
CA ASP A 141 -18.38 -14.29 -11.78
C ASP A 141 -19.84 -14.37 -11.30
#